data_AF-A0A7Y3GJ32-F1
#
_entry.id   AF-A0A7Y3GJ32-F1
#
_cell.length_a   1.000
_cell.length_b   1.000
_cell.length_c   1.000
_cell.angle_alpha   90.00
_cell.angle_beta   90.00
_cell.angle_gamma   90.00
#
_symmetry.space_group_name_H-M   'P 1'
#
loop_
_entity.id
_entity.type
_entity.pdbx_description
1 polymer ?
#
loop_
_entity_poly.entity_id
_entity_poly.type
_entity_poly.pdbx_seq_one_letter_code
_entity_poly.pdbx_strand_id
1 'polypeptide(L)'
;SGATPSGEAAEIVWQVPENLVDKKIDIYIEANSSFDYNDYYKKQKGDPGYSGANGQPSLIWHALLDLSESTPDAVTPEIVGHGHVLGLDHQIDPDISKITTASETFQYIGIKYVKN
;
A
#
# COMPACT_ATOMS: atom_id res chain seq x y z
N SER A 1 -21.61 8.78 11.36
CA SER A 1 -21.69 7.62 10.43
C SER A 1 -21.20 8.07 9.06
N GLY A 2 -19.90 7.91 8.78
CA GLY A 2 -19.35 8.19 7.45
C GLY A 2 -19.65 7.01 6.53
N ALA A 3 -20.19 7.28 5.35
CA ALA A 3 -20.41 6.27 4.33
C ALA A 3 -19.08 5.60 3.96
N THR A 4 -19.03 4.27 3.99
CA THR A 4 -17.94 3.52 3.35
C THR A 4 -17.93 3.92 1.87
N PRO A 5 -16.79 4.39 1.32
CA PRO A 5 -16.70 4.72 -0.10
C PRO A 5 -17.12 3.51 -0.94
N SER A 6 -18.06 3.67 -1.86
CA SER A 6 -18.43 2.63 -2.81
C SER A 6 -17.37 2.55 -3.91
N GLY A 7 -16.58 1.48 -3.93
CA GLY A 7 -15.45 1.25 -4.84
C GLY A 7 -14.58 0.06 -4.40
N GLU A 8 -13.43 -0.15 -5.06
CA GLU A 8 -12.37 -1.05 -4.55
C GLU A 8 -11.73 -0.42 -3.29
N ALA A 9 -12.44 -0.52 -2.18
CA ALA A 9 -12.07 -0.01 -0.87
C ALA A 9 -11.57 -1.15 0.02
N ALA A 10 -10.42 -0.96 0.66
CA ALA A 10 -9.87 -1.87 1.65
C ALA A 10 -10.09 -1.32 3.06
N GLU A 11 -10.78 -2.09 3.92
CA GLU A 11 -10.84 -1.81 5.34
C GLU A 11 -9.99 -2.83 6.11
N ILE A 12 -9.02 -2.33 6.87
CA ILE A 12 -8.16 -3.13 7.73
C ILE A 12 -8.60 -2.88 9.17
N VAL A 13 -9.03 -3.93 9.87
CA VAL A 13 -9.41 -3.85 11.28
C VAL A 13 -8.38 -4.60 12.12
N TRP A 14 -7.72 -3.88 13.02
CA TRP A 14 -6.65 -4.41 13.86
C TRP A 14 -7.01 -4.36 15.34
N GLN A 15 -6.91 -5.50 16.02
CA GLN A 15 -6.97 -5.57 17.48
C GLN A 15 -5.56 -5.31 18.03
N VAL A 16 -5.38 -4.17 18.70
CA VAL A 16 -4.09 -3.74 19.21
C VAL A 16 -3.71 -4.62 20.41
N PRO A 17 -2.57 -5.32 20.37
CA PRO A 17 -2.02 -6.02 21.52
C PRO A 17 -1.73 -5.06 22.68
N GLU A 18 -1.98 -5.48 23.92
CA GLU A 18 -1.81 -4.65 25.13
C GLU A 18 -0.41 -4.03 25.22
N ASN A 19 0.63 -4.75 24.83
CA ASN A 19 2.01 -4.26 24.87
C ASN A 19 2.32 -3.12 23.87
N LEU A 20 1.40 -2.80 22.96
CA LEU A 20 1.55 -1.76 21.95
C LEU A 20 0.69 -0.51 22.21
N VAL A 21 -0.22 -0.54 23.20
CA VAL A 21 -1.23 0.52 23.38
C VAL A 21 -0.67 1.91 23.64
N ASP A 22 0.57 2.05 24.11
CA ASP A 22 1.24 3.35 24.33
C ASP A 22 2.41 3.60 23.36
N LYS A 23 2.36 2.98 22.17
CA LYS A 23 3.45 3.03 21.18
C LYS A 23 3.03 3.78 19.93
N LYS A 24 4.03 4.32 19.23
CA LYS A 24 3.90 4.73 17.84
C LYS A 24 4.27 3.55 16.95
N ILE A 25 3.41 3.24 15.99
CA ILE A 25 3.54 2.07 15.12
C ILE A 25 3.50 2.52 13.68
N ASP A 26 4.54 2.17 12.92
CA ASP A 26 4.54 2.27 11.47
C ASP A 26 3.81 1.05 10.89
N ILE A 27 2.74 1.31 10.14
CA ILE A 27 2.06 0.29 9.34
C ILE A 27 2.47 0.48 7.90
N TYR A 28 3.03 -0.57 7.31
CA TYR A 28 3.29 -0.66 5.88
C TYR A 28 2.32 -1.66 5.25
N ILE A 29 1.73 -1.30 4.13
CA ILE A 29 0.86 -2.15 3.33
C ILE A 29 1.49 -2.25 1.95
N GLU A 30 1.78 -3.47 1.51
CA GLU A 30 2.27 -3.76 0.17
C GLU A 30 1.16 -4.46 -0.63
N ALA A 31 0.88 -3.95 -1.83
CA ALA A 31 -0.03 -4.62 -2.76
C ALA A 31 0.53 -4.59 -4.19
N ASN A 32 0.25 -5.66 -4.94
CA ASN A 32 0.62 -5.80 -6.34
C ASN A 32 -0.62 -6.19 -7.17
N SER A 33 -0.71 -5.62 -8.37
CA SER A 33 -1.63 -6.06 -9.41
C SER A 33 -0.84 -6.75 -10.50
N SER A 34 -0.89 -8.09 -10.52
CA SER A 34 -0.15 -8.86 -11.53
C SER A 34 -0.70 -8.58 -12.94
N PHE A 35 0.17 -8.69 -13.95
CA PHE A 35 -0.14 -8.39 -15.35
C PHE A 35 -0.55 -6.91 -15.62
N ASP A 36 -0.26 -5.99 -14.71
CA ASP A 36 -0.55 -4.56 -14.85
C ASP A 36 0.55 -3.81 -15.64
N TYR A 37 0.59 -4.02 -16.95
CA TYR A 37 1.62 -3.45 -17.83
C TYR A 37 1.33 -2.00 -18.23
N ASN A 38 2.37 -1.24 -18.53
CA ASN A 38 2.25 0.12 -19.09
C ASN A 38 3.41 0.46 -20.04
N ASP A 39 3.70 1.75 -20.25
CA ASP A 39 4.77 2.18 -21.14
C ASP A 39 6.20 1.93 -20.64
N TYR A 40 6.36 1.65 -19.36
CA TYR A 40 7.63 1.37 -18.71
C TYR A 40 7.78 -0.09 -18.26
N TYR A 41 6.66 -0.75 -17.96
CA TYR A 41 6.62 -2.15 -17.52
C TYR A 41 5.95 -3.02 -18.59
N LYS A 42 6.76 -3.73 -19.35
CA LYS A 42 6.35 -4.40 -20.60
C LYS A 42 6.14 -5.89 -20.42
N LYS A 43 5.17 -6.42 -21.17
CA LYS A 43 4.86 -7.85 -21.22
C LYS A 43 5.81 -8.65 -22.12
N GLN A 44 6.39 -8.02 -23.14
CA GLN A 44 7.14 -8.76 -24.16
C GLN A 44 8.60 -8.94 -23.79
N LYS A 45 9.06 -10.18 -23.86
CA LYS A 45 10.45 -10.53 -23.56
C LYS A 45 11.36 -9.90 -24.63
N GLY A 46 12.33 -9.13 -24.17
CA GLY A 46 13.28 -8.41 -25.03
C GLY A 46 13.01 -6.90 -25.10
N ASP A 47 11.83 -6.43 -24.71
CA ASP A 47 11.57 -5.01 -24.58
C ASP A 47 12.34 -4.43 -23.37
N PRO A 48 12.88 -3.21 -23.49
CA PRO A 48 13.30 -2.45 -22.32
C PRO A 48 12.13 -2.34 -21.33
N GLY A 49 12.35 -2.75 -20.08
CA GLY A 49 11.29 -2.77 -19.06
C GLY A 49 10.45 -4.05 -19.01
N TYR A 50 10.87 -5.14 -19.67
CA TYR A 50 10.23 -6.44 -19.52
C TYR A 50 10.11 -6.86 -18.04
N SER A 51 8.88 -7.06 -17.55
CA SER A 51 8.58 -7.40 -16.15
C SER A 51 7.92 -8.76 -15.96
N GLY A 52 7.92 -9.62 -16.99
CA GLY A 52 7.35 -10.96 -16.88
C GLY A 52 5.85 -10.91 -16.59
N ALA A 53 5.39 -11.68 -15.59
CA ALA A 53 3.99 -11.65 -15.14
C ALA A 53 3.68 -10.52 -14.14
N ASN A 54 4.69 -9.79 -13.67
CA ASN A 54 4.54 -8.85 -12.57
C ASN A 54 3.80 -7.58 -13.00
N GLY A 55 4.04 -7.08 -14.21
CA GLY A 55 3.55 -5.77 -14.63
C GLY A 55 4.30 -4.65 -13.91
N GLN A 56 3.59 -3.63 -13.45
CA GLN A 56 4.09 -2.61 -12.54
C GLN A 56 4.54 -3.22 -11.19
N PRO A 57 5.50 -2.61 -10.49
CA PRO A 57 5.93 -3.07 -9.17
C PRO A 57 4.79 -2.95 -8.15
N SER A 58 4.95 -3.64 -7.02
CA SER A 58 4.09 -3.43 -5.85
C SER A 58 4.21 -1.99 -5.36
N LEU A 59 3.09 -1.41 -4.93
CA LEU A 59 3.09 -0.14 -4.21
C LEU A 59 3.10 -0.38 -2.71
N ILE A 60 3.72 0.56 -2.01
CA ILE A 60 3.84 0.57 -0.56
C ILE A 60 3.09 1.79 -0.04
N TRP A 61 2.09 1.52 0.80
CA TRP A 61 1.41 2.54 1.59
C TRP A 61 1.94 2.53 3.03
N HIS A 62 1.99 3.70 3.65
CA HIS A 62 2.45 3.88 5.02
C HIS A 62 1.46 4.71 5.83
N ALA A 63 1.26 4.32 7.09
CA ALA A 63 0.62 5.15 8.09
C ALA A 63 1.39 5.06 9.41
N LEU A 64 1.52 6.19 10.10
CA LEU A 64 1.96 6.24 11.48
C LEU A 64 0.74 6.25 12.40
N LEU A 65 0.59 5.21 13.23
CA LEU A 65 -0.41 5.16 14.28
C LEU A 65 0.23 5.61 15.60
N ASP A 66 -0.31 6.67 16.20
CA ASP A 66 0.00 6.99 17.59
C ASP A 66 -1.05 6.34 18.51
N LEU A 67 -0.69 5.20 19.08
CA LEU A 67 -1.61 4.45 19.94
C LEU A 67 -1.76 5.10 21.32
N SER A 68 -0.92 6.06 21.70
CA SER A 68 -1.11 6.79 22.97
C SER A 68 -2.26 7.81 22.92
N GLU A 69 -2.69 8.21 21.72
CA GLU A 69 -3.74 9.22 21.48
C GLU A 69 -5.13 8.60 21.35
N SER A 70 -6.20 9.40 21.36
CA SER A 70 -7.56 8.90 21.12
C SER A 70 -7.68 8.17 19.77
N THR A 71 -8.37 7.03 19.74
CA THR A 71 -8.58 6.25 18.52
C THR A 71 -9.46 7.02 17.51
N PRO A 72 -8.97 7.33 16.29
CA PRO A 72 -9.78 7.93 15.23
C PRO A 72 -10.71 6.89 14.60
N ASP A 73 -11.74 7.36 13.88
CA ASP A 73 -12.69 6.49 13.17
C ASP A 73 -11.99 5.58 12.12
N ALA A 74 -10.99 6.11 11.43
CA ALA A 74 -10.09 5.39 10.54
C ALA A 74 -8.81 6.23 10.27
N VAL A 75 -7.71 5.56 9.93
CA VAL A 75 -6.48 6.16 9.42
C VAL A 75 -6.28 5.76 7.96
N THR A 76 -6.09 6.74 7.09
CA THR A 76 -5.80 6.50 5.67
C THR A 76 -4.29 6.57 5.44
N PRO A 77 -3.66 5.48 4.98
CA PRO A 77 -2.24 5.48 4.67
C PRO A 77 -1.96 6.16 3.32
N GLU A 78 -0.75 6.67 3.15
CA GLU A 78 -0.29 7.35 1.94
C GLU A 78 0.69 6.46 1.17
N ILE A 79 0.72 6.57 -0.16
CA ILE A 79 1.75 5.90 -0.97
C ILE A 79 3.11 6.54 -0.65
N VAL A 80 4.07 5.72 -0.24
CA VAL A 80 5.45 6.15 0.05
C VAL A 80 6.47 5.67 -0.98
N GLY A 81 6.05 4.81 -1.90
CA GLY A 81 6.90 4.34 -2.98
C GLY A 81 6.47 2.99 -3.52
N HIS A 82 7.40 2.31 -4.19
CA HIS A 82 7.21 0.99 -4.75
C HIS A 82 8.38 0.05 -4.39
N GLY A 83 8.12 -1.24 -4.40
CA GLY A 83 9.17 -2.26 -4.30
C GLY A 83 9.92 -2.43 -5.63
N HIS A 84 11.03 -3.16 -5.62
CA HIS A 84 11.65 -3.60 -6.86
C HIS A 84 10.68 -4.50 -7.65
N VAL A 85 10.57 -4.31 -8.98
CA VAL A 85 9.63 -5.07 -9.83
C VAL A 85 9.82 -6.59 -9.77
N LEU A 86 11.03 -7.04 -9.40
CA LEU A 86 11.39 -8.45 -9.17
C LEU A 86 11.63 -8.81 -7.68
N GLY A 87 11.42 -7.87 -6.75
CA GLY A 87 11.57 -8.07 -5.31
C GLY A 87 13.01 -8.32 -4.83
N LEU A 88 14.03 -7.69 -5.45
CA LEU A 88 15.44 -8.08 -5.28
C LEU A 88 16.26 -7.26 -4.27
N ASP A 89 15.83 -6.06 -3.89
CA ASP A 89 16.65 -5.14 -3.08
C ASP A 89 16.08 -4.82 -1.69
N HIS A 90 14.84 -5.24 -1.42
CA HIS A 90 14.11 -4.97 -0.18
C HIS A 90 14.04 -3.47 0.17
N GLN A 91 14.12 -2.60 -0.83
CA GLN A 91 14.02 -1.15 -0.66
C GLN A 91 12.64 -0.61 -1.06
N ILE A 92 12.31 0.55 -0.52
CA ILE A 92 11.17 1.37 -0.99
C ILE A 92 11.76 2.45 -1.90
N ASP A 93 11.45 2.39 -3.19
CA ASP A 93 11.79 3.44 -4.15
C ASP A 93 10.68 4.50 -4.16
N PRO A 94 10.98 5.75 -3.78
CA PRO A 94 9.97 6.82 -3.75
C PRO A 94 9.58 7.32 -5.15
N ASP A 95 10.31 6.98 -6.22
CA ASP A 95 10.01 7.44 -7.58
C ASP A 95 8.82 6.69 -8.19
N ILE A 96 7.62 7.22 -7.98
CA ILE A 96 6.39 6.69 -8.58
C ILE A 96 6.08 7.25 -9.97
N SER A 97 7.00 7.97 -10.64
CA SER A 97 6.73 8.66 -11.92
C SER A 97 6.35 7.73 -13.07
N LYS A 98 6.71 6.45 -12.98
CA LYS A 98 6.40 5.40 -13.98
C LYS A 98 5.20 4.56 -13.62
N ILE A 99 4.58 4.82 -12.47
CA ILE A 99 3.39 4.14 -11.99
C ILE A 99 2.17 4.82 -12.60
N THR A 100 1.25 4.02 -13.10
CA THR A 100 -0.02 4.44 -13.69
C THR A 100 -1.16 3.79 -12.91
N THR A 101 -1.74 2.72 -13.45
CA THR A 101 -2.91 2.00 -12.95
C THR A 101 -2.66 1.33 -11.59
N ALA A 102 -1.43 0.97 -11.25
CA ALA A 102 -1.15 0.38 -9.94
C ALA A 102 -1.46 1.35 -8.79
N SER A 103 -1.35 2.68 -8.99
CA SER A 103 -1.73 3.68 -7.99
C SER A 103 -3.23 3.73 -7.71
N GLU A 104 -4.04 3.15 -8.60
CA GLU A 104 -5.50 3.06 -8.50
C GLU A 104 -5.97 1.72 -7.90
N THR A 105 -5.04 0.83 -7.51
CA THR A 105 -5.33 -0.49 -6.90
C THR A 105 -6.31 -0.40 -5.73
N PHE A 106 -6.25 0.69 -4.97
CA PHE A 106 -7.25 1.00 -3.95
C PHE A 106 -7.74 2.42 -4.18
N GLN A 107 -9.07 2.55 -4.32
CA GLN A 107 -9.70 3.87 -4.28
C GLN A 107 -9.69 4.45 -2.87
N TYR A 108 -9.65 3.58 -1.86
CA TYR A 108 -9.57 3.94 -0.46
C TYR A 108 -8.95 2.81 0.36
N ILE A 109 -8.10 3.18 1.32
CA ILE A 109 -7.65 2.30 2.40
C ILE A 109 -8.01 2.97 3.73
N GLY A 110 -8.69 2.23 4.60
CA GLY A 110 -9.01 2.66 5.96
C GLY A 110 -8.52 1.67 7.00
N ILE A 111 -7.62 2.11 7.88
CA ILE A 111 -7.12 1.33 9.01
C ILE A 111 -7.92 1.73 10.25
N LYS A 112 -8.67 0.77 10.79
CA LYS A 112 -9.39 0.91 12.06
C LYS A 112 -8.69 0.05 13.10
N TYR A 113 -8.48 0.59 14.29
CA TYR A 113 -7.83 -0.16 15.37
C TYR A 113 -8.59 -0.04 16.67
N VAL A 114 -8.63 -1.13 17.43
CA VAL A 114 -9.29 -1.19 18.74
C VAL A 114 -8.24 -1.56 19.77
N LYS A 115 -8.14 -0.78 20.84
CA LYS A 115 -7.25 -1.04 21.97
C LYS A 115 -8.02 -1.87 23.00
N ASN A 116 -7.41 -2.96 23.45
CA ASN A 116 -7.93 -3.76 24.56
C ASN A 116 -7.60 -3.12 25.91
#